data_AF-A0AA36AJG0-F1
#
_entry.id   AF-A0AA36AJG0-F1
#
_cell.length_a   1.000
_cell.length_b   1.000
_cell.length_c   1.000
_cell.angle_alpha   90.00
_cell.angle_beta   90.00
_cell.angle_gamma   90.00
#
_symmetry.space_group_name_H-M   'P 1'
#
loop_
_entity.id
_entity.type
_entity.pdbx_description
1 polymer ?
#
loop_
_entity_poly.entity_id
_entity_poly.type
_entity_poly.pdbx_seq_one_letter_code
_entity_poly.pdbx_strand_id
1 'polypeptide(L)'
;MPSLNVPLESQSEMKIANDVASDKEIKSVDSLETPKTTESPKSMKYISLTSLTLQNALLALVMRYVRTRPGDLFMSTTAVIMSEVLKFVTCLVFIFIQEGSVSNWLRHLNENIIKQPIDCMKVSIPSLVYTLQNNLLYVAVSNLDAATYQVTYQLKILTTAMFSVFMLNKKLSRMQWASLVILFMGVSFVQLQPASSTKSDASTTQQQPLKGLIAVIISCIMSGFAGVYFEKILKGTKPNLWLRNVQLGFLGTIIGLITMEIKDGFQVKEKGFFFGYDWVVWLAICLQSFGGLLVAVVVKYADNILKGFATSAAIIISCIVSIYFFDFQLTIQFVTGATFVICSVYMYSKYAIVTQ
;
A
#
# COMPACT_ATOMS: atom_id res chain seq x y z
N MET A 1 44.19 35.75 9.15
CA MET A 1 42.82 36.10 9.57
C MET A 1 42.65 37.60 9.40
N PRO A 2 41.58 38.03 8.70
CA PRO A 2 40.51 38.70 9.42
C PRO A 2 39.16 38.04 9.13
N SER A 3 38.50 37.57 10.18
CA SER A 3 37.11 37.15 10.16
C SER A 3 36.21 38.39 10.01
N LEU A 4 35.54 38.53 8.87
CA LEU A 4 34.42 39.47 8.74
C LEU A 4 33.31 39.02 9.69
N ASN A 5 33.24 39.65 10.86
CA ASN A 5 32.08 39.59 11.74
C ASN A 5 30.96 40.38 11.07
N VAL A 6 30.05 39.65 10.41
CA VAL A 6 28.78 40.21 9.95
C VAL A 6 27.95 40.56 11.19
N PRO A 7 27.45 41.81 11.34
CA PRO A 7 26.69 42.24 12.52
C PRO A 7 25.45 41.37 12.72
N LEU A 8 25.22 40.91 13.96
CA LEU A 8 24.10 40.04 14.37
C LEU A 8 22.72 40.52 13.91
N GLU A 9 22.55 41.85 13.77
CA GLU A 9 21.30 42.49 13.35
C GLU A 9 20.94 42.19 11.88
N SER A 10 21.95 42.10 11.00
CA SER A 10 21.76 41.72 9.59
C SER A 10 21.45 40.24 9.40
N GLN A 11 21.87 39.37 10.34
CA GLN A 11 21.51 37.96 10.32
C GLN A 11 20.07 37.73 10.80
N SER A 12 19.57 38.53 11.75
CA SER A 12 18.16 38.49 12.16
C SER A 12 17.21 38.96 11.06
N GLU A 13 17.55 40.03 10.34
CA GLU A 13 16.72 40.53 9.23
C GLU A 13 16.69 39.56 8.04
N MET A 14 17.83 38.93 7.71
CA MET A 14 17.91 37.90 6.67
C MET A 14 17.15 36.62 7.05
N LYS A 15 17.08 36.30 8.36
CA LYS A 15 16.28 35.18 8.87
C LYS A 15 14.78 35.46 8.79
N ILE A 16 14.35 36.68 9.16
CA ILE A 16 12.95 37.11 9.06
C ILE A 16 12.51 37.19 7.58
N ALA A 17 13.37 37.68 6.68
CA ALA A 17 13.08 37.70 5.24
C ALA A 17 12.98 36.29 4.63
N ASN A 18 13.82 35.35 5.07
CA ASN A 18 13.75 33.94 4.65
C ASN A 18 12.54 33.21 5.25
N ASP A 19 12.14 33.53 6.48
CA ASP A 19 10.94 32.96 7.11
C ASP A 19 9.65 33.48 6.43
N VAL A 20 9.62 34.75 6.03
CA VAL A 20 8.50 35.35 5.25
C VAL A 20 8.46 34.85 3.79
N ALA A 21 9.61 34.56 3.18
CA ALA A 21 9.69 33.93 1.85
C ALA A 21 9.29 32.45 1.90
N SER A 22 9.68 31.73 2.96
CA SER A 22 9.24 30.37 3.26
C SER A 22 7.72 30.29 3.46
N ASP A 23 7.12 31.22 4.21
CA ASP A 23 5.66 31.27 4.40
C ASP A 23 4.89 31.62 3.10
N LYS A 24 5.50 32.39 2.19
CA LYS A 24 4.93 32.63 0.85
C LYS A 24 5.06 31.42 -0.08
N GLU A 25 6.15 30.67 -0.01
CA GLU A 25 6.31 29.41 -0.77
C GLU A 25 5.40 28.30 -0.21
N ILE A 26 5.22 28.20 1.11
CA ILE A 26 4.28 27.26 1.75
C ILE A 26 2.84 27.59 1.33
N LYS A 27 2.46 28.88 1.23
CA LYS A 27 1.17 29.30 0.66
C LYS A 27 1.03 29.02 -0.84
N SER A 28 2.13 28.89 -1.58
CA SER A 28 2.08 28.51 -3.01
C SER A 28 1.88 27.00 -3.22
N VAL A 29 2.29 26.16 -2.26
CA VAL A 29 2.02 24.71 -2.24
C VAL A 29 0.54 24.42 -1.93
N ASP A 30 -0.14 25.34 -1.23
CA ASP A 30 -1.59 25.31 -0.99
C ASP A 30 -2.44 25.63 -2.23
N SER A 31 -1.83 26.10 -3.34
CA SER A 31 -2.56 26.49 -4.56
C SER A 31 -2.89 25.34 -5.53
N LEU A 32 -2.77 24.08 -5.10
CA LEU A 32 -3.31 22.92 -5.80
C LEU A 32 -4.86 22.87 -5.69
N GLU A 33 -5.54 23.88 -6.24
CA GLU A 33 -6.97 23.79 -6.56
C GLU A 33 -7.14 23.00 -7.87
N THR A 34 -7.29 21.68 -7.75
CA THR A 34 -8.15 20.91 -8.68
C THR A 34 -9.60 21.42 -8.53
N PRO A 35 -10.45 21.34 -9.57
CA PRO A 35 -11.66 22.15 -9.71
C PRO A 35 -12.50 22.15 -8.43
N LYS A 36 -12.98 23.33 -8.05
CA LYS A 36 -13.83 23.59 -6.88
C LYS A 36 -15.08 22.68 -6.88
N THR A 37 -14.92 21.45 -6.42
CA THR A 37 -16.01 20.70 -5.80
C THR A 37 -16.19 21.30 -4.42
N THR A 38 -17.33 21.94 -4.21
CA THR A 38 -17.80 22.62 -3.00
C THR A 38 -18.04 21.64 -1.84
N GLU A 39 -17.14 20.69 -1.63
CA GLU A 39 -17.25 19.71 -0.55
C GLU A 39 -16.55 20.21 0.71
N SER A 40 -17.25 20.20 1.84
CA SER A 40 -16.64 20.65 3.10
C SER A 40 -15.48 19.72 3.50
N PRO A 41 -14.45 20.22 4.21
CA PRO A 41 -13.33 19.40 4.69
C PRO A 41 -13.76 18.18 5.52
N LYS A 42 -14.92 18.27 6.19
CA LYS A 42 -15.51 17.16 6.93
C LYS A 42 -16.05 16.06 6.00
N SER A 43 -16.66 16.41 4.86
CA SER A 43 -17.16 15.46 3.85
C SER A 43 -16.02 14.60 3.30
N MET A 44 -14.94 15.26 2.86
CA MET A 44 -13.76 14.59 2.29
C MET A 44 -13.10 13.60 3.26
N LYS A 45 -13.09 13.92 4.56
CA LYS A 45 -12.57 13.04 5.61
C LYS A 45 -13.41 11.77 5.77
N TYR A 46 -14.73 11.87 5.83
CA TYR A 46 -15.61 10.69 5.93
C TYR A 46 -15.62 9.87 4.63
N ILE A 47 -15.63 10.52 3.46
CA ILE A 47 -15.55 9.83 2.17
C ILE A 47 -14.24 9.06 2.04
N SER A 48 -13.11 9.66 2.40
CA SER A 48 -11.80 8.99 2.38
C SER A 48 -11.74 7.80 3.34
N LEU A 49 -12.30 7.94 4.54
CA LEU A 49 -12.37 6.88 5.55
C LEU A 49 -13.23 5.70 5.08
N THR A 50 -14.44 5.98 4.60
CA THR A 50 -15.37 4.96 4.09
C THR A 50 -14.77 4.26 2.88
N SER A 51 -14.20 5.01 1.94
CA SER A 51 -13.55 4.46 0.74
C SER A 51 -12.38 3.55 1.12
N LEU A 52 -11.54 3.94 2.07
CA LEU A 52 -10.43 3.10 2.53
C LEU A 52 -10.90 1.83 3.23
N THR A 53 -11.92 1.94 4.08
CA THR A 53 -12.49 0.79 4.81
C THR A 53 -13.04 -0.22 3.82
N LEU A 54 -13.88 0.25 2.90
CA LEU A 54 -14.51 -0.58 1.88
C LEU A 54 -13.48 -1.18 0.95
N GLN A 55 -12.53 -0.38 0.46
CA GLN A 55 -11.47 -0.86 -0.43
C GLN A 55 -10.63 -1.96 0.24
N ASN A 56 -10.20 -1.77 1.49
CA ASN A 56 -9.40 -2.78 2.19
C ASN A 56 -10.15 -4.08 2.47
N ALA A 57 -11.44 -3.99 2.83
CA ALA A 57 -12.27 -5.18 3.06
C ALA A 57 -12.58 -5.91 1.75
N LEU A 58 -13.08 -5.18 0.75
CA LEU A 58 -13.41 -5.75 -0.56
C LEU A 58 -12.21 -6.37 -1.24
N LEU A 59 -11.03 -5.72 -1.18
CA LEU A 59 -9.84 -6.26 -1.81
C LEU A 59 -9.48 -7.65 -1.27
N ALA A 60 -9.46 -7.83 0.05
CA ALA A 60 -9.13 -9.11 0.66
C ALA A 60 -10.18 -10.20 0.34
N LEU A 61 -11.46 -9.84 0.42
CA LEU A 61 -12.57 -10.75 0.15
C LEU A 61 -12.65 -11.15 -1.33
N VAL A 62 -12.53 -10.19 -2.24
CA VAL A 62 -12.56 -10.42 -3.70
C VAL A 62 -11.34 -11.21 -4.12
N MET A 63 -10.13 -10.88 -3.62
CA MET A 63 -8.93 -11.69 -3.88
C MET A 63 -9.11 -13.13 -3.38
N ARG A 64 -9.74 -13.35 -2.22
CA ARG A 64 -10.01 -14.71 -1.73
C ARG A 64 -10.96 -15.43 -2.67
N TYR A 65 -12.07 -14.80 -2.99
CA TYR A 65 -13.09 -15.38 -3.87
C TYR A 65 -12.52 -15.83 -5.23
N VAL A 66 -11.77 -14.96 -5.92
CA VAL A 66 -11.21 -15.30 -7.25
C VAL A 66 -10.11 -16.38 -7.19
N ARG A 67 -9.56 -16.65 -6.00
CA ARG A 67 -8.52 -17.68 -5.79
C ARG A 67 -9.05 -18.99 -5.23
N THR A 68 -10.28 -19.04 -4.74
CA THR A 68 -10.88 -20.27 -4.18
C THR A 68 -12.17 -20.72 -4.85
N ARG A 69 -12.73 -19.92 -5.76
CA ARG A 69 -13.89 -20.33 -6.54
C ARG A 69 -13.58 -21.56 -7.42
N PRO A 70 -14.56 -22.41 -7.72
CA PRO A 70 -14.41 -23.49 -8.68
C PRO A 70 -14.20 -22.95 -10.10
N GLY A 71 -13.45 -23.67 -10.91
CA GLY A 71 -13.16 -23.34 -12.31
C GLY A 71 -11.69 -23.02 -12.57
N ASP A 72 -11.42 -22.55 -13.80
CA ASP A 72 -10.08 -22.23 -14.23
C ASP A 72 -9.52 -21.01 -13.49
N LEU A 73 -8.40 -21.22 -12.80
CA LEU A 73 -7.70 -20.16 -12.08
C LEU A 73 -6.78 -19.38 -13.03
N PHE A 74 -6.90 -18.06 -12.98
CA PHE A 74 -5.95 -17.17 -13.66
C PHE A 74 -4.55 -17.25 -13.04
N MET A 75 -3.53 -16.89 -13.83
CA MET A 75 -2.15 -16.79 -13.35
C MET A 75 -1.97 -15.48 -12.56
N SER A 76 -1.58 -15.56 -11.28
CA SER A 76 -1.47 -14.37 -10.42
C SER A 76 -0.50 -13.31 -10.95
N THR A 77 0.55 -13.73 -11.64
CA THR A 77 1.57 -12.84 -12.22
C THR A 77 0.98 -11.89 -13.27
N THR A 78 0.09 -12.38 -14.12
CA THR A 78 -0.61 -11.57 -15.14
C THR A 78 -1.48 -10.50 -14.50
N ALA A 79 -2.19 -10.84 -13.41
CA ALA A 79 -3.04 -9.88 -12.70
C ALA A 79 -2.21 -8.79 -12.00
N VAL A 80 -1.04 -9.15 -11.47
CA VAL A 80 -0.08 -8.18 -10.93
C VAL A 80 0.41 -7.23 -12.04
N ILE A 81 0.79 -7.75 -13.21
CA ILE A 81 1.17 -6.91 -14.36
C ILE A 81 0.04 -5.95 -14.73
N MET A 82 -1.19 -6.46 -14.90
CA MET A 82 -2.33 -5.61 -15.23
C MET A 82 -2.60 -4.54 -14.17
N SER A 83 -2.34 -4.85 -12.89
CA SER A 83 -2.48 -3.86 -11.83
C SER A 83 -1.44 -2.73 -11.91
N GLU A 84 -0.20 -3.04 -12.34
CA GLU A 84 0.85 -2.05 -12.59
C GLU A 84 0.55 -1.22 -13.84
N VAL A 85 0.09 -1.86 -14.93
CA VAL A 85 -0.34 -1.17 -16.15
C VAL A 85 -1.48 -0.19 -15.86
N LEU A 86 -2.49 -0.61 -15.11
CA LEU A 86 -3.62 0.24 -14.76
C LEU A 86 -3.17 1.45 -13.91
N LYS A 87 -2.29 1.25 -12.93
CA LYS A 87 -1.71 2.34 -12.14
C LYS A 87 -0.90 3.30 -13.01
N PHE A 88 -0.06 2.77 -13.89
CA PHE A 88 0.76 3.54 -14.83
C PHE A 88 -0.10 4.43 -15.72
N VAL A 89 -1.11 3.85 -16.39
CA VAL A 89 -2.04 4.60 -17.26
C VAL A 89 -2.80 5.65 -16.45
N THR A 90 -3.31 5.29 -15.27
CA THR A 90 -4.03 6.24 -14.41
C THR A 90 -3.17 7.45 -14.03
N CYS A 91 -1.91 7.23 -13.67
CA CYS A 91 -1.00 8.31 -13.32
C CYS A 91 -0.62 9.17 -14.54
N LEU A 92 -0.45 8.58 -15.71
CA LEU A 92 -0.25 9.33 -16.96
C LEU A 92 -1.43 10.24 -17.28
N VAL A 93 -2.66 9.75 -17.12
CA VAL A 93 -3.89 10.53 -17.30
C VAL A 93 -3.96 11.67 -16.29
N PHE A 94 -3.64 11.45 -15.02
CA PHE A 94 -3.61 12.54 -14.03
C PHE A 94 -2.59 13.63 -14.38
N ILE A 95 -1.38 13.27 -14.81
CA ILE A 95 -0.38 14.27 -15.25
C ILE A 95 -0.87 15.00 -16.50
N PHE A 96 -1.51 14.31 -17.44
CA PHE A 96 -2.09 14.94 -18.63
C PHE A 96 -3.15 15.99 -18.26
N ILE A 97 -4.06 15.66 -17.34
CA ILE A 97 -5.07 16.59 -16.83
C ILE A 97 -4.42 17.80 -16.14
N GLN A 98 -3.33 17.60 -15.40
CA GLN A 98 -2.60 18.68 -14.73
C GLN A 98 -1.89 19.63 -15.70
N GLU A 99 -1.29 19.10 -16.77
CA GLU A 99 -0.52 19.88 -17.74
C GLU A 99 -1.41 20.54 -18.81
N GLY A 100 -2.63 20.03 -19.03
CA GLY A 100 -3.66 20.61 -19.90
C GLY A 100 -3.36 20.61 -21.41
N SER A 101 -2.12 20.33 -21.81
CA SER A 101 -1.66 20.30 -23.21
C SER A 101 -0.72 19.12 -23.45
N VAL A 102 -0.88 18.44 -24.59
CA VAL A 102 -0.04 17.30 -25.00
C VAL A 102 1.44 17.69 -25.09
N SER A 103 1.75 18.89 -25.58
CA SER A 103 3.15 19.36 -25.71
C SER A 103 3.81 19.53 -24.35
N ASN A 104 3.09 20.12 -23.39
CA ASN A 104 3.60 20.30 -22.02
C ASN A 104 3.73 18.97 -21.30
N TRP A 105 2.74 18.08 -21.49
CA TRP A 105 2.77 16.73 -20.93
C TRP A 105 3.97 15.91 -21.44
N LEU A 106 4.21 15.87 -22.75
CA LEU A 106 5.37 15.18 -23.32
C LEU A 106 6.70 15.79 -22.85
N ARG A 107 6.77 17.12 -22.79
CA ARG A 107 7.95 17.83 -22.27
C ARG A 107 8.20 17.47 -20.80
N HIS A 108 7.16 17.47 -19.97
CA HIS A 108 7.23 17.12 -18.55
C HIS A 108 7.72 15.68 -18.36
N LEU A 109 7.19 14.72 -19.11
CA LEU A 109 7.62 13.32 -19.04
C LEU A 109 9.06 13.15 -19.51
N ASN A 110 9.46 13.82 -20.60
CA ASN A 110 10.84 13.76 -21.10
C ASN A 110 11.84 14.34 -20.09
N GLU A 111 11.53 15.51 -19.51
CA GLU A 111 12.40 16.19 -18.56
C GLU A 111 12.55 15.44 -17.24
N ASN A 112 11.50 14.77 -16.76
CA ASN A 112 11.51 14.15 -15.44
C ASN A 112 11.62 12.61 -15.42
N ILE A 113 11.46 11.93 -16.56
CA ILE A 113 11.67 10.48 -16.69
C ILE A 113 12.94 10.21 -17.48
N ILE A 114 12.99 10.63 -18.74
CA ILE A 114 14.09 10.27 -19.66
C ILE A 114 15.39 10.96 -19.25
N LYS A 115 15.34 12.26 -18.92
CA LYS A 115 16.53 13.03 -18.52
C LYS A 115 16.96 12.81 -17.06
N GLN A 116 16.22 12.04 -16.27
CA GLN A 116 16.54 11.74 -14.87
C GLN A 116 16.71 10.22 -14.61
N PRO A 117 17.70 9.56 -15.23
CA PRO A 117 17.87 8.11 -15.12
C PRO A 117 18.25 7.64 -13.71
N ILE A 118 19.00 8.44 -12.95
CA ILE A 118 19.41 8.11 -11.56
C ILE A 118 18.19 7.98 -10.66
N ASP A 119 17.22 8.86 -10.86
CA ASP A 119 15.98 8.88 -10.10
C ASP A 119 15.09 7.68 -10.46
N CYS A 120 15.02 7.33 -11.75
CA CYS A 120 14.37 6.08 -12.18
C CYS A 120 15.06 4.85 -11.57
N MET A 121 16.39 4.84 -11.50
CA MET A 121 17.16 3.75 -10.90
C MET A 121 16.87 3.60 -9.40
N LYS A 122 16.77 4.69 -8.64
CA LYS A 122 16.37 4.64 -7.22
C LYS A 122 14.96 4.08 -7.03
N VAL A 123 14.04 4.43 -7.92
CA VAL A 123 12.65 3.95 -7.90
C VAL A 123 12.51 2.49 -8.34
N SER A 124 13.49 1.94 -9.06
CA SER A 124 13.49 0.52 -9.47
C SER A 124 13.47 -0.46 -8.28
N ILE A 125 14.16 -0.12 -7.18
CA ILE A 125 14.24 -0.97 -5.98
C ILE A 125 12.85 -1.17 -5.34
N PRO A 126 12.11 -0.12 -4.94
CA PRO A 126 10.77 -0.30 -4.41
C PRO A 126 9.82 -0.92 -5.45
N SER A 127 9.97 -0.62 -6.73
CA SER A 127 9.18 -1.24 -7.81
C SER A 127 9.31 -2.77 -7.85
N LEU A 128 10.55 -3.26 -7.78
CA LEU A 128 10.85 -4.70 -7.73
C LEU A 128 10.23 -5.35 -6.51
N VAL A 129 10.46 -4.75 -5.34
CA VAL A 129 9.97 -5.28 -4.08
C VAL A 129 8.44 -5.30 -4.03
N TYR A 130 7.75 -4.25 -4.50
CA TYR A 130 6.29 -4.22 -4.59
C TYR A 130 5.73 -5.25 -5.57
N THR A 131 6.38 -5.46 -6.71
CA THR A 131 5.92 -6.45 -7.70
C THR A 131 6.00 -7.87 -7.14
N LEU A 132 7.10 -8.21 -6.46
CA LEU A 132 7.27 -9.49 -5.78
C LEU A 132 6.30 -9.64 -4.60
N GLN A 133 6.14 -8.59 -3.79
CA GLN A 133 5.16 -8.55 -2.70
C GLN A 133 3.75 -8.82 -3.23
N ASN A 134 3.30 -8.14 -4.27
CA ASN A 134 1.95 -8.29 -4.82
C ASN A 134 1.70 -9.74 -5.29
N ASN A 135 2.70 -10.40 -5.86
CA ASN A 135 2.62 -11.82 -6.19
C ASN A 135 2.50 -12.72 -4.95
N LEU A 136 3.27 -12.44 -3.90
CA LEU A 136 3.19 -13.19 -2.64
C LEU A 136 1.86 -12.99 -1.91
N LEU A 137 1.20 -11.83 -2.05
CA LEU A 137 -0.15 -11.62 -1.52
C LEU A 137 -1.17 -12.57 -2.17
N TYR A 138 -1.10 -12.78 -3.49
CA TYR A 138 -1.94 -13.78 -4.15
C TYR A 138 -1.64 -15.19 -3.66
N VAL A 139 -0.37 -15.53 -3.40
CA VAL A 139 0.00 -16.81 -2.79
C VAL A 139 -0.60 -16.94 -1.38
N ALA A 140 -0.52 -15.89 -0.57
CA ALA A 140 -1.06 -15.88 0.78
C ALA A 140 -2.59 -16.08 0.79
N VAL A 141 -3.33 -15.30 0.01
CA VAL A 141 -4.79 -15.36 -0.07
C VAL A 141 -5.31 -16.67 -0.69
N SER A 142 -4.51 -17.32 -1.56
CA SER A 142 -4.83 -18.65 -2.08
C SER A 142 -4.71 -19.75 -1.02
N ASN A 143 -3.97 -19.52 0.07
CA ASN A 143 -3.61 -20.53 1.07
C ASN A 143 -4.11 -20.23 2.49
N LEU A 144 -4.59 -19.01 2.74
CA LEU A 144 -5.20 -18.57 4.00
C LEU A 144 -6.62 -18.06 3.73
N ASP A 145 -7.53 -18.30 4.67
CA ASP A 145 -8.83 -17.65 4.66
C ASP A 145 -8.69 -16.11 4.75
N ALA A 146 -9.70 -15.39 4.27
CA ALA A 146 -9.64 -13.94 4.15
C ALA A 146 -9.50 -13.26 5.52
N ALA A 147 -10.13 -13.79 6.57
CA ALA A 147 -10.09 -13.21 7.91
C ALA A 147 -8.70 -13.36 8.54
N THR A 148 -8.12 -14.55 8.49
CA THR A 148 -6.74 -14.83 8.94
C THR A 148 -5.73 -14.03 8.14
N TYR A 149 -5.86 -13.97 6.81
CA TYR A 149 -5.02 -13.13 5.96
C TYR A 149 -5.10 -11.65 6.36
N GLN A 150 -6.31 -11.11 6.53
CA GLN A 150 -6.53 -9.71 6.85
C GLN A 150 -5.88 -9.31 8.18
N VAL A 151 -6.03 -10.14 9.22
CA VAL A 151 -5.42 -9.89 10.53
C VAL A 151 -3.90 -10.03 10.46
N THR A 152 -3.39 -11.06 9.78
CA THR A 152 -1.95 -11.35 9.71
C THR A 152 -1.20 -10.31 8.89
N TYR A 153 -1.83 -9.78 7.84
CA TYR A 153 -1.24 -8.74 6.99
C TYR A 153 -0.98 -7.43 7.76
N GLN A 154 -1.58 -7.26 8.94
CA GLN A 154 -1.30 -6.12 9.81
C GLN A 154 0.12 -6.13 10.39
N LEU A 155 0.83 -7.27 10.36
CA LEU A 155 2.27 -7.34 10.67
C LEU A 155 3.11 -6.35 9.85
N LYS A 156 2.60 -5.88 8.69
CA LYS A 156 3.24 -4.80 7.92
C LYS A 156 3.49 -3.55 8.76
N ILE A 157 2.68 -3.27 9.80
CA ILE A 157 2.87 -2.12 10.68
C ILE A 157 4.17 -2.29 11.47
N LEU A 158 4.43 -3.49 11.99
CA LEU A 158 5.65 -3.82 12.72
C LEU A 158 6.89 -3.69 11.82
N THR A 159 6.86 -4.28 10.62
CA THR A 159 8.00 -4.20 9.69
C THR A 159 8.23 -2.76 9.21
N THR A 160 7.17 -2.02 8.89
CA THR A 160 7.26 -0.60 8.50
C THR A 160 7.85 0.26 9.62
N ALA A 161 7.44 0.01 10.88
CA ALA A 161 7.97 0.73 12.03
C ALA A 161 9.47 0.44 12.24
N MET A 162 9.88 -0.83 12.15
CA MET A 162 11.29 -1.21 12.22
C MET A 162 12.14 -0.55 11.15
N PHE A 163 11.72 -0.62 9.87
CA PHE A 163 12.43 0.04 8.78
C PHE A 163 12.41 1.56 8.92
N SER A 164 11.33 2.15 9.43
CA SER A 164 11.23 3.60 9.67
C SER A 164 12.26 4.08 10.69
N VAL A 165 12.49 3.32 11.76
CA VAL A 165 13.55 3.63 12.75
C VAL A 165 14.93 3.48 12.10
N PHE A 166 15.17 2.38 11.39
CA PHE A 166 16.50 2.06 10.83
C PHE A 166 16.90 2.95 9.63
N MET A 167 15.98 3.22 8.70
CA MET A 167 16.30 3.87 7.42
C MET A 167 16.06 5.38 7.40
N LEU A 168 15.11 5.85 8.23
CA LEU A 168 14.69 7.26 8.32
C LEU A 168 15.02 7.89 9.68
N ASN A 169 15.64 7.15 10.61
CA ASN A 169 15.96 7.62 11.97
C ASN A 169 14.76 8.19 12.74
N LYS A 170 13.55 7.67 12.46
CA LYS A 170 12.34 8.08 13.19
C LYS A 170 12.40 7.58 14.63
N LYS A 171 11.96 8.41 15.58
CA LYS A 171 11.82 8.04 17.00
C LYS A 171 10.39 7.58 17.27
N LEU A 172 10.23 6.39 17.82
CA LEU A 172 8.94 5.85 18.24
C LEU A 172 8.75 6.02 19.75
N SER A 173 7.53 6.34 20.16
CA SER A 173 7.18 6.44 21.57
C SER A 173 7.18 5.06 22.24
N ARG A 174 7.32 5.03 23.58
CA ARG A 174 7.21 3.77 24.36
C ARG A 174 5.88 3.05 24.12
N MET A 175 4.80 3.82 23.93
CA MET A 175 3.47 3.27 23.64
C MET A 175 3.37 2.71 22.23
N GLN A 176 4.04 3.33 21.24
CA GLN A 176 4.15 2.75 19.90
C GLN A 176 4.90 1.42 19.95
N TRP A 177 6.04 1.32 20.66
CA TRP A 177 6.73 0.05 20.84
C TRP A 177 5.86 -1.02 21.52
N ALA A 178 5.15 -0.65 22.59
CA ALA A 178 4.21 -1.55 23.25
C ALA A 178 3.12 -2.04 22.29
N SER A 179 2.59 -1.15 21.44
CA SER A 179 1.57 -1.53 20.44
C SER A 179 2.10 -2.57 19.44
N LEU A 180 3.37 -2.46 19.01
CA LEU A 180 3.95 -3.44 18.09
C LEU A 180 4.09 -4.82 18.71
N VAL A 181 4.40 -4.90 20.02
CA VAL A 181 4.43 -6.18 20.75
C VAL A 181 3.02 -6.77 20.83
N ILE A 182 2.01 -5.96 21.17
CA ILE A 182 0.60 -6.40 21.19
C ILE A 182 0.15 -6.88 19.80
N LEU A 183 0.57 -6.20 18.73
CA LEU A 183 0.29 -6.60 17.35
C LEU A 183 0.81 -8.01 17.08
N PHE A 184 2.08 -8.25 17.42
CA PHE A 184 2.73 -9.54 17.18
C PHE A 184 2.08 -10.67 17.98
N MET A 185 1.75 -10.40 19.25
CA MET A 185 0.98 -11.35 20.08
C MET A 185 -0.39 -11.65 19.46
N GLY A 186 -1.14 -10.63 19.06
CA GLY A 186 -2.46 -10.78 18.44
C GLY A 186 -2.42 -11.64 17.17
N VAL A 187 -1.45 -11.39 16.30
CA VAL A 187 -1.26 -12.20 15.08
C VAL A 187 -0.84 -13.63 15.43
N SER A 188 0.01 -13.82 16.45
CA SER A 188 0.38 -15.16 16.91
C SER A 188 -0.82 -15.95 17.44
N PHE A 189 -1.73 -15.33 18.19
CA PHE A 189 -2.98 -15.96 18.62
C PHE A 189 -3.87 -16.39 17.45
N VAL A 190 -3.99 -15.54 16.43
CA VAL A 190 -4.72 -15.89 15.20
C VAL A 190 -4.04 -17.03 14.44
N GLN A 191 -2.72 -17.14 14.46
CA GLN A 191 -2.01 -18.21 13.73
C GLN A 191 -1.91 -19.54 14.50
N LEU A 192 -2.10 -19.52 15.82
CA LEU A 192 -2.12 -20.73 16.67
C LEU A 192 -3.45 -21.48 16.68
N GLN A 193 -4.44 -21.00 15.91
CA GLN A 193 -5.66 -21.74 15.68
C GLN A 193 -5.30 -23.10 15.07
N PRO A 194 -5.81 -24.22 15.62
CA PRO A 194 -5.72 -25.50 14.93
C PRO A 194 -6.27 -25.28 13.52
N ALA A 195 -5.56 -25.75 12.49
CA ALA A 195 -6.11 -25.79 11.14
C ALA A 195 -7.31 -26.73 11.19
N SER A 196 -8.49 -26.19 11.49
CA SER A 196 -9.71 -26.94 11.63
C SER A 196 -9.88 -27.70 10.33
N SER A 197 -10.04 -29.00 10.46
CA SER A 197 -10.44 -29.98 9.46
C SER A 197 -11.62 -29.49 8.61
N THR A 198 -11.35 -28.61 7.65
CA THR A 198 -12.24 -28.41 6.51
C THR A 198 -12.28 -29.77 5.82
N LYS A 199 -13.45 -30.41 5.86
CA LYS A 199 -13.69 -31.64 5.11
C LYS A 199 -13.28 -31.37 3.67
N SER A 200 -12.17 -31.99 3.26
CA SER A 200 -11.69 -31.94 1.89
C SER A 200 -12.65 -32.72 1.03
N ASP A 201 -13.71 -32.08 0.55
CA ASP A 201 -14.35 -32.54 -0.67
C ASP A 201 -13.30 -32.47 -1.79
N ALA A 202 -13.06 -33.62 -2.42
CA ALA A 202 -11.89 -33.95 -3.22
C ALA A 202 -11.74 -33.18 -4.55
N SER A 203 -12.27 -31.97 -4.67
CA SER A 203 -12.32 -31.20 -5.92
C SER A 203 -11.89 -29.73 -5.81
N THR A 204 -11.56 -29.22 -4.61
CA THR A 204 -11.15 -27.81 -4.43
C THR A 204 -9.68 -27.68 -4.03
N THR A 205 -8.96 -26.74 -4.64
CA THR A 205 -7.53 -26.43 -4.47
C THR A 205 -6.99 -26.73 -3.06
N GLN A 206 -6.02 -27.66 -2.94
CA GLN A 206 -5.37 -27.98 -1.66
C GLN A 206 -4.74 -26.71 -1.06
N GLN A 207 -5.31 -26.22 0.04
CA GLN A 207 -4.79 -25.07 0.79
C GLN A 207 -3.65 -25.53 1.70
N GLN A 208 -2.53 -24.79 1.69
CA GLN A 208 -1.38 -25.04 2.54
C GLN A 208 -1.17 -23.85 3.49
N PRO A 209 -1.77 -23.85 4.70
CA PRO A 209 -1.74 -22.69 5.60
C PRO A 209 -0.32 -22.17 5.91
N LEU A 210 0.66 -23.07 6.08
CA LEU A 210 2.06 -22.69 6.33
C LEU A 210 2.67 -21.91 5.15
N LYS A 211 2.40 -22.34 3.90
CA LYS A 211 2.84 -21.63 2.70
C LYS A 211 2.23 -20.23 2.64
N GLY A 212 0.95 -20.12 3.00
CA GLY A 212 0.26 -18.84 3.06
C GLY A 212 0.81 -17.91 4.15
N LEU A 213 1.11 -18.45 5.33
CA LEU A 213 1.72 -17.74 6.46
C LEU A 213 3.11 -17.20 6.11
N ILE A 214 3.97 -18.04 5.54
CA ILE A 214 5.31 -17.63 5.10
C ILE A 214 5.19 -16.53 4.03
N ALA A 215 4.28 -16.70 3.06
CA ALA A 215 4.06 -15.71 2.01
C ALA A 215 3.61 -14.35 2.56
N VAL A 216 2.69 -14.30 3.53
CA VAL A 216 2.24 -13.03 4.12
C VAL A 216 3.32 -12.38 4.99
N ILE A 217 4.12 -13.15 5.73
CA ILE A 217 5.23 -12.61 6.53
C ILE A 217 6.28 -11.96 5.61
N ILE A 218 6.71 -12.66 4.55
CA ILE A 218 7.65 -12.12 3.57
C ILE A 218 7.06 -10.87 2.89
N SER A 219 5.77 -10.93 2.52
CA SER A 219 5.06 -9.78 1.94
C SER A 219 5.04 -8.57 2.88
N CYS A 220 4.84 -8.78 4.19
CA CYS A 220 4.87 -7.71 5.19
C CYS A 220 6.27 -7.09 5.32
N ILE A 221 7.33 -7.90 5.30
CA ILE A 221 8.72 -7.40 5.34
C ILE A 221 9.01 -6.58 4.09
N MET A 222 8.67 -7.11 2.91
CA MET A 222 8.80 -6.41 1.62
C MET A 222 8.03 -5.10 1.61
N SER A 223 6.77 -5.11 2.10
CA SER A 223 5.93 -3.91 2.20
C SER A 223 6.55 -2.84 3.09
N GLY A 224 7.07 -3.24 4.25
CA GLY A 224 7.70 -2.31 5.18
C GLY A 224 8.97 -1.69 4.59
N PHE A 225 9.81 -2.51 3.96
CA PHE A 225 11.03 -2.05 3.30
C PHE A 225 10.71 -1.10 2.13
N ALA A 226 9.88 -1.53 1.18
CA ALA A 226 9.56 -0.75 -0.02
C ALA A 226 8.83 0.56 0.33
N GLY A 227 7.91 0.52 1.30
CA GLY A 227 7.20 1.70 1.78
C GLY A 227 8.13 2.75 2.36
N VAL A 228 9.03 2.35 3.27
CA VAL A 228 9.96 3.25 3.92
C VAL A 228 11.06 3.72 2.95
N TYR A 229 11.53 2.84 2.06
CA TYR A 229 12.47 3.22 1.00
C TYR A 229 11.84 4.26 0.09
N PHE A 230 10.60 4.05 -0.35
CA PHE A 230 9.88 5.00 -1.19
C PHE A 230 9.65 6.34 -0.47
N GLU A 231 9.29 6.33 0.82
CA GLU A 231 9.20 7.56 1.64
C GLU A 231 10.54 8.30 1.67
N LYS A 232 11.66 7.58 1.79
CA LYS A 232 13.01 8.16 1.77
C LYS A 232 13.32 8.86 0.44
N ILE A 233 12.95 8.26 -0.69
CA ILE A 233 13.13 8.88 -2.02
C ILE A 233 12.26 10.14 -2.13
N LEU A 234 10.99 10.07 -1.70
CA LEU A 234 10.06 11.19 -1.77
C LEU A 234 10.53 12.39 -0.95
N LYS A 235 11.05 12.16 0.26
CA LYS A 235 11.58 13.24 1.11
C LYS A 235 12.84 13.90 0.55
N GLY A 236 13.58 13.22 -0.32
CA GLY A 236 14.82 13.72 -0.91
C GLY A 236 14.64 14.48 -2.22
N THR A 237 13.42 14.57 -2.77
CA THR A 237 13.21 15.11 -4.13
C THR A 237 11.91 15.93 -4.21
N LYS A 238 11.89 16.99 -5.05
CA LYS A 238 10.69 17.83 -5.32
C LYS A 238 9.60 17.25 -6.27
N PRO A 239 9.73 16.10 -6.96
CA PRO A 239 8.79 15.76 -8.01
C PRO A 239 7.42 15.33 -7.48
N ASN A 240 6.45 15.54 -8.37
CA ASN A 240 5.05 15.19 -8.23
C ASN A 240 4.86 13.70 -7.88
N LEU A 241 4.01 13.40 -6.90
CA LEU A 241 3.67 12.04 -6.47
C LEU A 241 3.19 11.16 -7.64
N TRP A 242 2.47 11.75 -8.60
CA TRP A 242 2.02 11.05 -9.80
C TRP A 242 3.17 10.60 -10.69
N LEU A 243 4.19 11.44 -10.87
CA LEU A 243 5.36 11.09 -11.66
C LEU A 243 6.13 9.91 -11.06
N ARG A 244 6.29 9.89 -9.73
CA ARG A 244 6.92 8.76 -9.04
C ARG A 244 6.13 7.47 -9.22
N ASN A 245 4.80 7.54 -9.22
CA ASN A 245 3.95 6.39 -9.53
C ASN A 245 3.98 5.98 -11.00
N VAL A 246 4.21 6.90 -11.95
CA VAL A 246 4.50 6.55 -13.36
C VAL A 246 5.81 5.76 -13.46
N GLN A 247 6.88 6.23 -12.81
CA GLN A 247 8.18 5.53 -12.79
C GLN A 247 8.05 4.14 -12.16
N LEU A 248 7.35 4.03 -11.01
CA LEU A 248 7.05 2.75 -10.36
C LEU A 248 6.22 1.83 -11.28
N GLY A 249 5.12 2.32 -11.86
CA GLY A 249 4.23 1.50 -12.68
C GLY A 249 4.90 1.00 -13.95
N PHE A 250 5.72 1.83 -14.60
CA PHE A 250 6.49 1.44 -15.78
C PHE A 250 7.50 0.32 -15.46
N LEU A 251 8.36 0.55 -14.46
CA LEU A 251 9.36 -0.45 -14.06
C LEU A 251 8.70 -1.71 -13.49
N GLY A 252 7.61 -1.56 -12.73
CA GLY A 252 6.83 -2.66 -12.16
C GLY A 252 6.20 -3.52 -13.24
N THR A 253 5.74 -2.92 -14.34
CA THR A 253 5.25 -3.66 -15.51
C THR A 253 6.36 -4.50 -16.14
N ILE A 254 7.55 -3.92 -16.36
CA ILE A 254 8.71 -4.64 -16.93
C ILE A 254 9.13 -5.80 -16.01
N ILE A 255 9.30 -5.53 -14.72
CA ILE A 255 9.66 -6.54 -13.72
C ILE A 255 8.58 -7.62 -13.62
N GLY A 256 7.31 -7.23 -13.70
CA GLY A 256 6.17 -8.14 -13.70
C GLY A 256 6.20 -9.09 -14.89
N LEU A 257 6.48 -8.59 -16.09
CA LEU A 257 6.64 -9.40 -17.30
C LEU A 257 7.78 -10.41 -17.17
N ILE A 258 8.93 -9.99 -16.63
CA ILE A 258 10.06 -10.90 -16.34
C ILE A 258 9.64 -11.97 -15.33
N THR A 259 8.94 -11.57 -14.26
CA THR A 259 8.47 -12.49 -13.22
C THR A 259 7.46 -13.51 -13.77
N MET A 260 6.58 -13.07 -14.66
CA MET A 260 5.61 -13.92 -15.34
C MET A 260 6.32 -14.93 -16.26
N GLU A 261 7.29 -14.50 -17.08
CA GLU A 261 8.02 -15.42 -17.96
C GLU A 261 8.76 -16.49 -17.16
N ILE A 262 9.38 -16.13 -16.03
CA ILE A 262 10.11 -17.07 -15.17
C ILE A 262 9.16 -18.08 -14.49
N LYS A 263 8.00 -17.62 -14.01
CA LYS A 263 7.12 -18.45 -13.16
C LYS A 263 6.03 -19.18 -13.95
N ASP A 264 5.37 -18.47 -14.86
CA ASP A 264 4.15 -18.91 -15.53
C ASP A 264 4.29 -18.89 -17.08
N GLY A 265 5.50 -18.65 -17.63
CA GLY A 265 5.72 -18.44 -19.07
C GLY A 265 5.23 -19.57 -19.97
N PHE A 266 5.41 -20.83 -19.55
CA PHE A 266 4.86 -21.99 -20.28
C PHE A 266 3.33 -21.97 -20.31
N GLN A 267 2.69 -21.76 -19.16
CA GLN A 267 1.23 -21.73 -19.05
C GLN A 267 0.62 -20.55 -19.83
N VAL A 268 1.29 -19.40 -19.83
CA VAL A 268 0.87 -18.23 -20.61
C VAL A 268 0.99 -18.49 -22.11
N LYS A 269 2.03 -19.19 -22.56
CA LYS A 269 2.18 -19.60 -23.97
C LYS A 269 1.13 -20.62 -24.41
N GLU A 270 0.78 -21.56 -23.54
CA GLU A 270 -0.20 -22.62 -23.83
C GLU A 270 -1.65 -22.12 -23.76
N LYS A 271 -2.02 -21.39 -22.70
CA LYS A 271 -3.41 -21.01 -22.39
C LYS A 271 -3.76 -19.56 -22.73
N GLY A 272 -2.74 -18.73 -22.95
CA GLY A 272 -2.89 -17.29 -23.15
C GLY A 272 -2.77 -16.47 -21.86
N PHE A 273 -2.40 -15.19 -22.02
CA PHE A 273 -2.17 -14.26 -20.90
C PHE A 273 -3.43 -13.99 -20.06
N PHE A 274 -4.61 -13.92 -20.69
CA PHE A 274 -5.87 -13.62 -20.01
C PHE A 274 -6.68 -14.87 -19.65
N PHE A 275 -6.05 -16.03 -19.58
CA PHE A 275 -6.72 -17.27 -19.19
C PHE A 275 -7.32 -17.15 -17.78
N GLY A 276 -8.58 -17.57 -17.62
CA GLY A 276 -9.30 -17.52 -16.34
C GLY A 276 -9.75 -16.12 -15.90
N TYR A 277 -9.61 -15.10 -16.76
CA TYR A 277 -10.10 -13.75 -16.47
C TYR A 277 -11.61 -13.65 -16.67
N ASP A 278 -12.26 -13.04 -15.70
CA ASP A 278 -13.64 -12.59 -15.79
C ASP A 278 -13.79 -11.23 -15.10
N TRP A 279 -15.03 -10.73 -15.01
CA TRP A 279 -15.29 -9.41 -14.44
C TRP A 279 -14.86 -9.30 -12.96
N VAL A 280 -14.86 -10.40 -12.20
CA VAL A 280 -14.44 -10.39 -10.79
C VAL A 280 -12.92 -10.30 -10.66
N VAL A 281 -12.16 -10.94 -11.57
CA VAL A 281 -10.70 -10.77 -11.65
C VAL A 281 -10.36 -9.32 -12.00
N TRP A 282 -11.07 -8.71 -12.97
CA TRP A 282 -10.91 -7.29 -13.27
C TRP A 282 -11.26 -6.38 -12.09
N LEU A 283 -12.31 -6.70 -11.33
CA LEU A 283 -12.63 -5.99 -10.09
C LEU A 283 -11.47 -6.09 -9.07
N ALA A 284 -10.87 -7.27 -8.90
CA ALA A 284 -9.72 -7.46 -8.02
C ALA A 284 -8.52 -6.59 -8.46
N ILE A 285 -8.23 -6.56 -9.76
CA ILE A 285 -7.16 -5.74 -10.35
C ILE A 285 -7.44 -4.26 -10.11
N CYS A 286 -8.66 -3.78 -10.36
CA CYS A 286 -9.06 -2.40 -10.12
C CYS A 286 -8.94 -2.02 -8.63
N LEU A 287 -9.43 -2.87 -7.71
CA LEU A 287 -9.35 -2.65 -6.27
C LEU A 287 -7.89 -2.59 -5.77
N GLN A 288 -7.01 -3.42 -6.35
CA GLN A 288 -5.57 -3.43 -6.03
C GLN A 288 -4.90 -2.14 -6.55
N SER A 289 -5.13 -1.79 -7.81
CA SER A 289 -4.53 -0.62 -8.45
C SER A 289 -4.98 0.69 -7.82
N PHE A 290 -6.29 0.90 -7.72
CA PHE A 290 -6.84 2.14 -7.15
C PHE A 290 -6.67 2.19 -5.64
N GLY A 291 -6.63 1.04 -4.95
CA GLY A 291 -6.27 0.99 -3.54
C GLY A 291 -4.90 1.60 -3.26
N GLY A 292 -3.90 1.27 -4.08
CA GLY A 292 -2.55 1.86 -3.96
C GLY A 292 -2.54 3.39 -4.14
N LEU A 293 -3.34 3.92 -5.07
CA LEU A 293 -3.45 5.36 -5.30
C LEU A 293 -4.29 6.07 -4.23
N LEU A 294 -5.35 5.42 -3.74
CA LEU A 294 -6.24 5.91 -2.69
C LEU A 294 -5.47 6.16 -1.39
N VAL A 295 -4.45 5.35 -1.08
CA VAL A 295 -3.59 5.57 0.09
C VAL A 295 -2.96 6.96 0.08
N ALA A 296 -2.55 7.48 -1.08
CA ALA A 296 -1.99 8.83 -1.18
C ALA A 296 -3.03 9.92 -0.86
N VAL A 297 -4.27 9.75 -1.34
CA VAL A 297 -5.39 10.65 -1.04
C VAL A 297 -5.75 10.61 0.44
N VAL A 298 -5.85 9.42 1.03
CA VAL A 298 -6.16 9.27 2.47
C VAL A 298 -5.08 9.91 3.34
N VAL A 299 -3.80 9.72 3.02
CA VAL A 299 -2.71 10.36 3.77
C VAL A 299 -2.80 11.90 3.71
N LYS A 300 -3.34 12.46 2.62
CA LYS A 300 -3.54 13.90 2.48
C LYS A 300 -4.73 14.42 3.29
N TYR A 301 -5.82 13.66 3.39
CA TYR A 301 -7.10 14.17 3.93
C TYR A 301 -7.57 13.51 5.26
N ALA A 302 -6.92 12.45 5.71
CA ALA A 302 -7.31 11.72 6.92
C ALA A 302 -6.14 11.56 7.91
N ASP A 303 -6.42 11.81 9.18
CA ASP A 303 -5.47 11.61 10.27
C ASP A 303 -5.10 10.13 10.43
N ASN A 304 -3.90 9.85 10.95
CA ASN A 304 -3.43 8.47 11.18
C ASN A 304 -4.42 7.65 12.04
N ILE A 305 -5.10 8.29 13.00
CA ILE A 305 -6.14 7.67 13.84
C ILE A 305 -7.29 7.11 13.01
N LEU A 306 -7.77 7.87 12.02
CA LEU A 306 -8.88 7.46 11.16
C LEU A 306 -8.49 6.29 10.27
N LYS A 307 -7.27 6.30 9.74
CA LYS A 307 -6.73 5.15 9.00
C LYS A 307 -6.71 3.89 9.87
N GLY A 308 -6.37 4.03 11.16
CA GLY A 308 -6.47 2.96 12.15
C GLY A 308 -7.90 2.43 12.27
N PHE A 309 -8.89 3.30 12.44
CA PHE A 309 -10.31 2.92 12.48
C PHE A 309 -10.80 2.23 11.21
N ALA A 310 -10.47 2.75 10.03
CA ALA A 310 -10.81 2.11 8.75
C ALA A 310 -10.26 0.70 8.65
N THR A 311 -9.02 0.51 9.11
CA THR A 311 -8.38 -0.79 9.08
C THR A 311 -9.03 -1.77 10.04
N SER A 312 -9.35 -1.33 11.26
CA SER A 312 -10.08 -2.14 12.24
C SER A 312 -11.48 -2.52 11.75
N ALA A 313 -12.22 -1.57 11.15
CA ALA A 313 -13.52 -1.83 10.54
C ALA A 313 -13.43 -2.77 9.34
N ALA A 314 -12.33 -2.75 8.57
CA ALA A 314 -12.11 -3.70 7.49
C ALA A 314 -11.86 -5.13 8.02
N ILE A 315 -11.18 -5.30 9.15
CA ILE A 315 -10.98 -6.63 9.81
C ILE A 315 -12.31 -7.21 10.25
N ILE A 316 -13.00 -6.51 11.16
CA ILE A 316 -14.44 -6.24 11.12
C ILE A 316 -15.27 -7.00 10.08
N ILE A 317 -15.52 -6.27 9.00
CA ILE A 317 -16.33 -6.65 7.85
C ILE A 317 -15.79 -7.93 7.20
N SER A 318 -14.46 -8.06 7.02
CA SER A 318 -13.87 -9.24 6.38
C SER A 318 -14.15 -10.52 7.16
N CYS A 319 -14.12 -10.46 8.50
CA CYS A 319 -14.48 -11.57 9.36
C CYS A 319 -15.96 -11.95 9.19
N ILE A 320 -16.87 -10.98 9.30
CA ILE A 320 -18.31 -11.23 9.16
C ILE A 320 -18.64 -11.84 7.80
N VAL A 321 -18.12 -11.26 6.71
CA VAL A 321 -18.34 -11.80 5.37
C VAL A 321 -17.73 -13.20 5.23
N SER A 322 -16.58 -13.47 5.84
CA SER A 322 -15.96 -14.80 5.79
C SER A 322 -16.78 -15.88 6.48
N ILE A 323 -17.49 -15.54 7.56
CA ILE A 323 -18.40 -16.47 8.25
C ILE A 323 -19.54 -16.88 7.31
N TYR A 324 -20.13 -15.93 6.59
CA TYR A 324 -21.31 -16.19 5.74
C TYR A 324 -20.99 -16.71 4.33
N PHE A 325 -19.86 -16.31 3.74
CA PHE A 325 -19.54 -16.61 2.32
C PHE A 325 -18.39 -17.61 2.14
N PHE A 326 -17.57 -17.85 3.18
CA PHE A 326 -16.41 -18.72 3.10
C PHE A 326 -16.40 -19.81 4.20
N ASP A 327 -17.55 -20.05 4.85
CA ASP A 327 -17.74 -21.03 5.91
C ASP A 327 -16.70 -20.93 7.04
N PHE A 328 -16.22 -19.71 7.32
CA PHE A 328 -15.19 -19.48 8.32
C PHE A 328 -15.72 -19.74 9.73
N GLN A 329 -15.07 -20.63 10.46
CA GLN A 329 -15.42 -20.96 11.84
C GLN A 329 -14.75 -19.99 12.81
N LEU A 330 -15.55 -19.18 13.49
CA LEU A 330 -15.06 -18.20 14.45
C LEU A 330 -14.58 -18.91 15.73
N THR A 331 -13.28 -18.81 16.02
CA THR A 331 -12.68 -19.38 17.23
C THR A 331 -12.44 -18.31 18.30
N ILE A 332 -12.38 -18.72 19.57
CA ILE A 332 -12.03 -17.81 20.68
C ILE A 332 -10.61 -17.27 20.49
N GLN A 333 -9.69 -18.09 19.98
CA GLN A 333 -8.33 -17.68 19.64
C GLN A 333 -8.33 -16.59 18.57
N PHE A 334 -9.14 -16.73 17.51
CA PHE A 334 -9.28 -15.69 16.48
C PHE A 334 -9.81 -14.39 17.07
N VAL A 335 -10.91 -14.44 17.83
CA VAL A 335 -11.53 -13.24 18.41
C VAL A 335 -10.55 -12.50 19.34
N THR A 336 -9.84 -13.24 20.18
CA THR A 336 -8.84 -12.68 21.09
C THR A 336 -7.68 -12.05 20.31
N GLY A 337 -7.14 -12.77 19.33
CA GLY A 337 -6.05 -12.29 18.50
C GLY A 337 -6.43 -11.06 17.65
N ALA A 338 -7.59 -11.09 17.00
CA ALA A 338 -8.12 -9.97 16.23
C ALA A 338 -8.35 -8.73 17.11
N THR A 339 -8.85 -8.92 18.34
CA THR A 339 -9.01 -7.83 19.32
C THR A 339 -7.67 -7.19 19.66
N PHE A 340 -6.63 -8.00 19.93
CA PHE A 340 -5.28 -7.47 20.18
C PHE A 340 -4.73 -6.70 18.98
N VAL A 341 -4.93 -7.21 17.76
CA VAL A 341 -4.52 -6.50 16.54
C VAL A 341 -5.25 -5.17 16.39
N ILE A 342 -6.57 -5.13 16.58
CA ILE A 342 -7.38 -3.90 16.50
C ILE A 342 -6.93 -2.88 17.56
N CYS A 343 -6.75 -3.31 18.81
CA CYS A 343 -6.27 -2.47 19.90
C CYS A 343 -4.88 -1.91 19.60
N SER A 344 -3.98 -2.75 19.07
CA SER A 344 -2.64 -2.33 18.65
C SER A 344 -2.68 -1.29 17.54
N VAL A 345 -3.45 -1.53 16.48
CA VAL A 345 -3.61 -0.61 15.35
C VAL A 345 -4.09 0.76 15.84
N TYR A 346 -5.09 0.78 16.72
CA TYR A 346 -5.60 2.01 17.32
C TYR A 346 -4.53 2.71 18.18
N MET A 347 -3.87 1.97 19.06
CA MET A 347 -2.85 2.53 19.95
C MET A 347 -1.66 3.10 19.17
N TYR A 348 -1.18 2.40 18.13
CA TYR A 348 -0.12 2.89 17.25
C TYR A 348 -0.54 4.16 16.51
N SER A 349 -1.77 4.18 15.99
CA SER A 349 -2.32 5.28 15.18
C SER A 349 -2.58 6.57 15.96
N LYS A 350 -2.76 6.47 17.28
CA LYS A 350 -2.94 7.62 18.19
C LYS A 350 -1.71 8.52 18.27
N TYR A 351 -0.52 7.96 18.09
CA TYR A 351 0.72 8.72 18.16
C TYR A 351 1.16 9.09 16.74
N ALA A 352 1.09 10.39 16.41
CA ALA A 352 1.74 10.89 15.22
C ALA A 352 3.25 10.67 15.35
N ILE A 353 3.87 10.04 14.35
CA ILE A 353 5.33 9.99 14.28
C ILE A 353 5.80 11.42 14.02
N VAL A 354 6.24 12.09 15.09
CA VAL A 354 6.87 13.40 14.98
C VAL A 354 8.17 13.18 14.22
N THR A 355 8.21 13.63 12.97
CA THR A 355 9.46 13.68 12.20
C THR A 355 10.12 14.98 12.65
N GLN A 356 11.24 14.89 13.38
CA GLN A 356 12.07 16.06 13.67
C GLN A 356 12.82 16.50 12.41
#